data_AF-A0A8C3XTI5-F1
#
_entry.id   AF-A0A8C3XTI5-F1
#
_cell.length_a   1.000
_cell.length_b   1.000
_cell.length_c   1.000
_cell.angle_alpha   90.00
_cell.angle_beta   90.00
_cell.angle_gamma   90.00
#
_symmetry.space_group_name_H-M   'P 1'
#
loop_
_entity.id
_entity.type
_entity.pdbx_description
1 polymer ?
#
loop_
_entity_poly.entity_id
_entity_poly.type
_entity_poly.pdbx_seq_one_letter_code
_entity_poly.pdbx_strand_id
1 'polypeptide(L)'
;SQELCRVHLALLNLALSSPFLSVPCRVHLPGAGSFRCSETELGFEVRAAVTVQYRYDSWDQHLREWSTPEWLVIGPLFNIQAEPATAVAAVHLPHFLCLAGTVTDISQMRIIHFTDEGMTLEEPTGVRPSHVVLENPSFSLYGVIFICLSCLRIPVHSLVLIYQALRLADTTLHLYLIPNDWISSLRILLWKVHSPSH
;
A
#
# COMPACT_ATOMS: atom_id res chain seq x y z
N SER A 1 -1.82 -8.14 -24.28
CA SER A 1 -2.71 -7.76 -23.14
C SER A 1 -2.77 -8.82 -22.03
N GLN A 2 -2.43 -10.10 -22.24
CA GLN A 2 -2.31 -11.09 -21.15
C GLN A 2 -0.87 -11.24 -20.58
N GLU A 3 0.15 -11.07 -21.42
CA GLU A 3 1.57 -11.03 -21.01
C GLU A 3 1.86 -9.88 -20.03
N LEU A 4 1.25 -8.71 -20.25
CA LEU A 4 1.35 -7.54 -19.38
C LEU A 4 0.80 -7.79 -17.97
N CYS A 5 -0.26 -8.57 -17.83
CA CYS A 5 -0.87 -8.90 -16.54
C CYS A 5 -0.04 -9.95 -15.78
N ARG A 6 0.54 -10.93 -16.49
CA ARG A 6 1.47 -11.92 -15.91
C ARG A 6 2.79 -11.29 -15.45
N VAL A 7 3.31 -10.32 -16.21
CA VAL A 7 4.49 -9.54 -15.82
C VAL A 7 4.16 -8.59 -14.66
N HIS A 8 2.97 -7.98 -14.62
CA HIS A 8 2.52 -7.15 -13.50
C HIS A 8 2.51 -7.93 -12.16
N LEU A 9 1.97 -9.14 -12.16
CA LEU A 9 1.98 -10.05 -10.99
C LEU A 9 3.38 -10.58 -10.64
N ALA A 10 4.19 -10.97 -11.63
CA ALA A 10 5.54 -11.49 -11.39
C ALA A 10 6.49 -10.41 -10.83
N LEU A 11 6.26 -9.15 -11.21
CA LEU A 11 7.04 -8.02 -10.72
C LEU A 11 6.57 -7.59 -9.31
N LEU A 12 5.26 -7.58 -9.01
CA LEU A 12 4.75 -7.41 -7.63
C LEU A 12 5.38 -8.43 -6.65
N ASN A 13 5.40 -9.70 -7.06
CA ASN A 13 5.95 -10.83 -6.29
C ASN A 13 7.44 -10.67 -5.96
N LEU A 14 8.23 -10.04 -6.84
CA LEU A 14 9.66 -9.88 -6.66
C LEU A 14 10.05 -8.62 -5.84
N ALA A 15 9.14 -7.67 -5.65
CA ALA A 15 9.34 -6.55 -4.70
C ALA A 15 9.01 -6.98 -3.26
N LEU A 16 7.99 -7.82 -3.10
CA LEU A 16 7.52 -8.36 -1.83
C LEU A 16 8.40 -9.49 -1.25
N SER A 17 9.40 -9.95 -2.00
CA SER A 17 10.37 -10.98 -1.58
C SER A 17 11.71 -10.39 -1.09
N SER A 18 11.77 -9.07 -0.86
CA SER A 18 12.94 -8.44 -0.24
C SER A 18 13.09 -8.94 1.22
N PRO A 19 14.26 -9.47 1.63
CA PRO A 19 14.47 -9.98 2.99
C PRO A 19 14.36 -8.89 4.07
N PHE A 20 14.37 -7.60 3.68
CA PHE A 20 14.19 -6.45 4.58
C PHE A 20 12.73 -6.18 4.98
N LEU A 21 11.75 -6.79 4.32
CA LEU A 21 10.32 -6.61 4.61
C LEU A 21 9.83 -7.34 5.87
N SER A 22 10.71 -8.11 6.51
CA SER A 22 10.36 -9.08 7.56
C SER A 22 10.69 -8.64 8.99
N VAL A 23 11.45 -7.55 9.20
CA VAL A 23 11.80 -7.11 10.55
C VAL A 23 10.61 -6.37 11.17
N PRO A 24 10.02 -6.89 12.26
CA PRO A 24 8.92 -6.20 12.92
C PRO A 24 9.39 -4.92 13.59
N CYS A 25 8.71 -3.81 13.29
CA CYS A 25 8.82 -2.57 14.05
C CYS A 25 8.06 -2.76 15.36
N ARG A 26 8.70 -2.46 16.49
CA ARG A 26 8.07 -2.45 17.81
C ARG A 26 8.23 -1.07 18.43
N VAL A 27 7.12 -0.42 18.74
CA VAL A 27 7.08 0.93 19.30
C VAL A 27 6.24 0.96 20.58
N HIS A 28 6.73 1.69 21.57
CA HIS A 28 6.00 1.98 22.79
C HIS A 28 5.37 3.38 22.68
N LEU A 29 4.05 3.45 22.72
CA LEU A 29 3.28 4.69 22.72
C LEU A 29 2.93 5.02 24.18
N PRO A 30 3.37 6.17 24.71
CA PRO A 30 3.42 6.41 26.17
C PRO A 30 2.06 6.71 26.81
N GLY A 31 1.02 6.97 26.03
CA GLY A 31 -0.28 7.41 26.55
C GLY A 31 -1.20 7.89 25.44
N ALA A 32 -2.37 8.41 25.83
CA ALA A 32 -3.40 8.84 24.89
C ALA A 32 -2.88 9.88 23.89
N GLY A 33 -3.25 9.71 22.61
CA GLY A 33 -2.84 10.63 21.54
C GLY A 33 -2.88 10.00 20.16
N SER A 34 -2.44 10.78 19.17
CA SER A 34 -2.31 10.34 17.78
C SER A 34 -0.84 10.26 17.40
N PHE A 35 -0.42 9.12 16.88
CA PHE A 35 0.96 8.82 16.52
C PHE A 35 1.02 8.37 15.07
N ARG A 36 2.06 8.77 14.34
CA ARG A 36 2.27 8.42 12.94
C ARG A 36 3.74 8.08 12.73
N CYS A 37 4.01 6.97 12.09
CA CYS A 37 5.35 6.60 11.66
C CYS A 37 5.70 7.39 10.39
N SER A 38 6.82 8.11 10.39
CA SER A 38 7.31 8.91 9.25
C SER A 38 7.77 8.04 8.07
N GLU A 39 8.18 6.80 8.35
CA GLU A 39 8.72 5.90 7.34
C GLU A 39 7.62 5.14 6.62
N THR A 40 6.57 4.75 7.35
CA THR A 40 5.51 3.87 6.84
C THR A 40 4.17 4.57 6.65
N GLU A 41 4.03 5.80 7.15
CA GLU A 41 2.77 6.56 7.21
C GLU A 41 1.63 5.89 7.98
N LEU A 42 1.89 4.73 8.60
CA LEU A 42 0.95 4.04 9.47
C LEU A 42 0.70 4.87 10.72
N GLY A 43 -0.56 5.14 11.01
CA GLY A 43 -0.98 5.94 12.16
C GLY A 43 -1.82 5.16 13.15
N PHE A 44 -1.76 5.59 14.41
CA PHE A 44 -2.50 5.02 15.53
C PHE A 44 -3.09 6.15 16.38
N GLU A 45 -4.38 6.06 16.65
CA GLU A 45 -5.02 6.81 17.74
C GLU A 45 -5.12 5.88 18.95
N VAL A 46 -4.60 6.31 20.09
CA VAL A 46 -4.54 5.48 21.30
C VAL A 46 -5.19 6.19 22.48
N ARG A 47 -5.80 5.40 23.36
CA ARG A 47 -6.52 5.84 24.58
C ARG A 47 -5.66 5.72 25.84
N ALA A 48 -4.63 4.90 25.80
CA ALA A 48 -3.74 4.61 26.92
C ALA A 48 -2.36 4.18 26.39
N ALA A 49 -1.40 3.97 27.30
CA ALA A 49 -0.10 3.44 26.92
C ALA A 49 -0.24 2.05 26.27
N VAL A 50 0.48 1.82 25.17
CA VAL A 50 0.38 0.59 24.39
C VAL A 50 1.70 0.27 23.72
N THR A 51 2.01 -1.01 23.58
CA THR A 51 3.09 -1.47 22.72
C THR A 51 2.49 -1.96 21.42
N VAL A 52 2.84 -1.32 20.31
CA VAL A 52 2.42 -1.72 18.97
C VAL A 52 3.58 -2.41 18.28
N GLN A 53 3.31 -3.55 17.65
CA GLN A 53 4.23 -4.24 16.78
C GLN A 53 3.60 -4.36 15.40
N TYR A 54 4.33 -3.98 14.35
CA TYR A 54 3.85 -4.16 12.99
C TYR A 54 4.97 -4.50 12.02
N ARG A 55 4.61 -5.16 10.92
CA ARG A 55 5.49 -5.42 9.79
C ARG A 55 4.69 -5.40 8.49
N TYR A 56 5.41 -5.29 7.38
CA TYR A 56 4.81 -5.51 6.08
C TYR A 56 4.53 -7.00 5.84
N ASP A 57 3.52 -7.27 5.03
CA ASP A 57 3.17 -8.59 4.54
C ASP A 57 2.94 -8.57 3.02
N SER A 58 2.90 -9.74 2.39
CA SER A 58 2.82 -9.87 0.94
C SER A 58 1.41 -10.17 0.49
N TRP A 59 0.82 -9.26 -0.31
CA TRP A 59 -0.48 -9.49 -0.94
C TRP A 59 -0.54 -10.80 -1.74
N ASP A 60 0.53 -11.21 -2.40
CA ASP A 60 0.55 -12.42 -3.24
C ASP A 60 0.34 -13.72 -2.46
N GLN A 61 0.68 -13.73 -1.17
CA GLN A 61 0.46 -14.89 -0.31
C GLN A 61 -1.03 -15.07 0.02
N HIS A 62 -1.78 -13.96 0.08
CA HIS A 62 -3.16 -13.95 0.55
C HIS A 62 -4.19 -13.73 -0.58
N LEU A 63 -3.83 -13.06 -1.69
CA LEU A 63 -4.78 -12.73 -2.76
C LEU A 63 -5.11 -13.89 -3.72
N ARG A 64 -4.31 -14.97 -3.74
CA ARG A 64 -4.52 -16.08 -4.69
C ARG A 64 -5.89 -16.74 -4.55
N GLU A 65 -6.44 -16.72 -3.35
CA GLU A 65 -7.71 -17.38 -3.02
C GLU A 65 -8.91 -16.42 -3.05
N TRP A 66 -8.65 -15.11 -2.90
CA TRP A 66 -9.71 -14.11 -2.63
C TRP A 66 -9.82 -12.98 -3.66
N SER A 67 -8.88 -12.85 -4.60
CA SER A 67 -8.89 -11.73 -5.56
C SER A 67 -9.93 -11.90 -6.66
N THR A 68 -10.73 -10.85 -6.87
CA THR A 68 -11.56 -10.67 -8.06
C THR A 68 -10.89 -9.63 -8.99
N PRO A 69 -11.15 -9.65 -10.31
CA PRO A 69 -10.55 -8.71 -11.27
C PRO A 69 -10.90 -7.23 -11.04
N GLU A 70 -11.80 -6.95 -10.10
CA GLU A 70 -12.37 -5.63 -9.81
C GLU A 70 -11.63 -4.92 -8.68
N TRP A 71 -10.75 -5.64 -7.96
CA TRP A 71 -10.04 -5.10 -6.82
C TRP A 71 -8.70 -4.52 -7.23
N LEU A 72 -8.54 -3.24 -6.93
CA LEU A 72 -7.26 -2.57 -7.01
C LEU A 72 -6.67 -2.45 -5.60
N VAL A 73 -5.47 -3.02 -5.40
CA VAL A 73 -4.68 -2.76 -4.19
C VAL A 73 -4.22 -1.30 -4.24
N ILE A 74 -4.56 -0.53 -3.20
CA ILE A 74 -4.23 0.90 -3.13
C ILE A 74 -3.36 1.25 -1.93
N GLY A 75 -2.84 0.26 -1.20
CA GLY A 75 -1.99 0.46 -0.04
C GLY A 75 -1.14 -0.76 0.30
N PRO A 76 -0.15 -0.62 1.19
CA PRO A 76 0.62 -1.74 1.72
C PRO A 76 -0.26 -2.64 2.61
N LEU A 77 0.13 -3.92 2.73
CA LEU A 77 -0.45 -4.87 3.67
C LEU A 77 0.38 -4.87 4.97
N PHE A 78 -0.26 -4.64 6.10
CA PHE A 78 0.38 -4.62 7.41
C PHE A 78 -0.13 -5.74 8.29
N ASN A 79 0.77 -6.51 8.89
CA ASN A 79 0.47 -7.35 10.04
C ASN A 79 0.70 -6.51 11.30
N ILE A 80 -0.36 -6.25 12.07
CA ILE A 80 -0.36 -5.34 13.23
C ILE A 80 -0.82 -6.09 14.47
N GLN A 81 -0.09 -5.90 15.57
CA GLN A 81 -0.40 -6.39 16.90
C GLN A 81 -0.26 -5.24 17.90
N ALA A 82 -1.07 -5.26 18.97
CA ALA A 82 -1.01 -4.26 20.02
C ALA A 82 -1.28 -4.90 21.39
N GLU A 83 -0.52 -4.48 22.41
CA GLU A 83 -0.69 -4.94 23.79
C GLU A 83 -0.70 -3.74 24.75
N PRO A 84 -1.81 -3.47 25.47
CA PRO A 84 -3.12 -4.12 25.31
C PRO A 84 -3.84 -3.64 24.03
N ALA A 85 -4.48 -4.56 23.30
CA ALA A 85 -5.21 -4.23 22.07
C ALA A 85 -6.28 -3.15 22.26
N THR A 86 -6.99 -3.19 23.39
CA THR A 86 -8.07 -2.24 23.73
C THR A 86 -7.60 -0.79 23.92
N ALA A 87 -6.29 -0.56 24.06
CA ALA A 87 -5.74 0.78 24.15
C ALA A 87 -5.68 1.50 22.81
N VAL A 88 -5.83 0.82 21.67
CA VAL A 88 -5.88 1.48 20.35
C VAL A 88 -7.33 1.79 19.99
N ALA A 89 -7.62 3.07 19.79
CA ALA A 89 -8.92 3.55 19.33
C ALA A 89 -9.12 3.39 17.83
N ALA A 90 -8.07 3.68 17.04
CA ALA A 90 -8.14 3.60 15.59
C ALA A 90 -6.76 3.36 14.96
N VAL A 91 -6.76 2.75 13.77
CA VAL A 91 -5.59 2.65 12.89
C VAL A 91 -5.84 3.46 11.61
N HIS A 92 -4.81 4.19 11.17
CA HIS A 92 -4.81 4.96 9.92
C HIS A 92 -3.94 4.21 8.91
N LEU A 93 -4.58 3.53 7.97
CA LEU A 93 -3.92 2.73 6.95
C LEU A 93 -3.62 3.62 5.72
N PRO A 94 -2.35 3.79 5.33
CA PRO A 94 -1.99 4.61 4.17
C PRO A 94 -2.50 4.03 2.85
N HIS A 95 -2.82 4.92 1.90
CA HIS A 95 -3.13 4.55 0.52
C HIS A 95 -2.49 5.51 -0.50
N PHE A 96 -2.38 5.07 -1.75
CA PHE A 96 -1.68 5.78 -2.83
C PHE A 96 -2.59 6.67 -3.68
N LEU A 97 -3.91 6.57 -3.52
CA LEU A 97 -4.85 7.40 -4.28
C LEU A 97 -4.71 8.86 -3.86
N CYS A 98 -4.64 9.75 -4.85
CA CYS A 98 -4.74 11.19 -4.62
C CYS A 98 -6.21 11.58 -4.68
N LEU A 99 -6.81 11.78 -3.51
CA LEU A 99 -8.22 12.17 -3.38
C LEU A 99 -8.42 13.70 -3.38
N ALA A 100 -7.35 14.47 -3.54
CA ALA A 100 -7.42 15.93 -3.55
C ALA A 100 -7.99 16.42 -4.89
N GLY A 101 -9.23 16.91 -4.86
CA GLY A 101 -9.87 17.56 -6.01
C GLY A 101 -10.62 16.64 -6.99
N THR A 102 -10.73 15.34 -6.70
CA THR A 102 -11.55 14.40 -7.47
C THR A 102 -12.75 13.92 -6.67
N VAL A 103 -13.91 13.82 -7.32
CA VAL A 103 -15.06 13.06 -6.79
C VAL A 103 -14.77 11.58 -7.02
N THR A 104 -13.82 11.04 -6.25
CA THR A 104 -13.63 9.59 -6.17
C THR A 104 -14.74 9.06 -5.29
N ASP A 105 -15.47 8.06 -5.76
CA ASP A 105 -16.50 7.40 -4.96
C ASP A 105 -15.84 6.65 -3.80
N ILE A 106 -15.66 7.34 -2.68
CA ILE A 106 -15.07 6.78 -1.45
C ILE A 106 -15.85 5.58 -0.94
N SER A 107 -17.11 5.40 -1.37
CA SER A 107 -17.91 4.21 -1.04
C SER A 107 -17.38 2.93 -1.70
N GLN A 108 -16.41 3.02 -2.61
CA GLN A 108 -15.71 1.89 -3.23
C GLN A 108 -14.43 1.48 -2.48
N MET A 109 -14.00 2.24 -1.47
CA MET A 109 -12.85 1.86 -0.63
C MET A 109 -13.26 0.78 0.38
N ARG A 110 -12.43 -0.26 0.50
CA ARG A 110 -12.58 -1.28 1.54
C ARG A 110 -11.25 -1.54 2.21
N ILE A 111 -11.31 -1.96 3.46
CA ILE A 111 -10.17 -2.50 4.18
C ILE A 111 -10.30 -4.01 4.11
N ILE A 112 -9.34 -4.67 3.48
CA ILE A 112 -9.22 -6.13 3.61
C ILE A 112 -8.63 -6.42 4.98
N HIS A 113 -9.25 -7.35 5.68
CA HIS A 113 -8.77 -7.89 6.94
C HIS A 113 -8.69 -9.42 6.86
N PHE A 114 -7.49 -9.97 7.00
CA PHE A 114 -7.30 -11.42 7.10
C PHE A 114 -7.15 -11.81 8.57
N THR A 115 -7.96 -12.77 9.01
CA THR A 115 -7.89 -13.40 10.34
C THR A 115 -7.66 -14.89 10.20
N ASP A 116 -7.51 -15.59 11.33
CA ASP A 116 -7.47 -17.06 11.36
C ASP A 116 -8.78 -17.70 10.85
N GLU A 117 -9.89 -16.95 10.87
CA GLU A 117 -11.21 -17.39 10.38
C GLU A 117 -11.38 -17.14 8.87
N GLY A 118 -10.47 -16.40 8.25
CA GLY A 118 -10.47 -16.12 6.81
C GLY A 118 -10.39 -14.63 6.49
N MET A 119 -10.85 -14.26 5.30
CA MET A 119 -10.79 -12.89 4.80
C MET A 119 -12.14 -12.19 4.95
N THR A 120 -12.11 -10.96 5.44
CA THR A 120 -13.28 -10.08 5.53
C THR A 120 -13.01 -8.72 4.88
N LEU A 121 -14.08 -8.06 4.44
CA LEU A 121 -14.05 -6.68 3.94
C LEU A 121 -14.70 -5.76 4.96
N GLU A 122 -13.90 -4.85 5.50
CA GLU A 122 -14.35 -3.83 6.45
C GLU A 122 -14.59 -2.50 5.74
N GLU A 123 -15.62 -1.78 6.21
CA GLU A 123 -15.88 -0.41 5.77
C GLU A 123 -15.00 0.55 6.57
N PRO A 124 -14.26 1.46 5.91
CA PRO A 124 -13.55 2.52 6.60
C PRO A 124 -14.52 3.38 7.43
N THR A 125 -14.19 3.65 8.67
CA THR A 125 -14.93 4.63 9.50
C THR A 125 -14.66 6.07 9.05
N GLY A 126 -13.56 6.28 8.31
CA GLY A 126 -13.24 7.55 7.68
C GLY A 126 -12.28 7.40 6.51
N VAL A 127 -12.39 8.29 5.53
CA VAL A 127 -11.44 8.42 4.43
C VAL A 127 -10.80 9.80 4.49
N ARG A 128 -9.48 9.83 4.36
CA ARG A 128 -8.63 11.04 4.36
C ARG A 128 -7.80 11.06 3.08
N PRO A 129 -7.16 12.18 2.71
CA PRO A 129 -6.48 12.29 1.42
C PRO A 129 -5.40 11.25 1.13
N SER A 130 -4.80 10.65 2.17
CA SER A 130 -3.70 9.69 2.06
C SER A 130 -3.86 8.44 2.93
N HIS A 131 -4.98 8.29 3.62
CA HIS A 131 -5.22 7.16 4.52
C HIS A 131 -6.70 6.90 4.75
N VAL A 132 -7.03 5.65 5.03
CA VAL A 132 -8.35 5.24 5.56
C VAL A 132 -8.23 5.00 7.07
N VAL A 133 -9.34 5.17 7.79
CA VAL A 133 -9.43 5.00 9.24
C VAL A 133 -10.26 3.76 9.53
N LEU A 134 -9.78 2.93 10.46
CA LEU A 134 -10.51 1.82 11.04
C LEU A 134 -10.51 1.96 12.57
N GLU A 135 -11.70 2.10 13.16
CA GLU A 135 -11.86 2.18 14.62
C GLU A 135 -11.98 0.79 15.26
N ASN A 136 -11.51 0.69 16.51
CA ASN A 136 -11.54 -0.52 17.34
C ASN A 136 -11.07 -1.78 16.59
N PRO A 137 -9.87 -1.78 15.98
CA PRO A 137 -9.37 -2.91 15.20
C PRO A 137 -9.16 -4.16 16.08
N SER A 138 -9.46 -5.34 15.54
CA SER A 138 -9.21 -6.64 16.18
C SER A 138 -7.81 -7.19 15.92
N PHE A 139 -6.94 -6.42 15.25
CA PHE A 139 -5.50 -6.65 15.03
C PHE A 139 -5.12 -7.97 14.35
N SER A 140 -4.84 -7.87 13.06
CA SER A 140 -4.23 -8.91 12.25
C SER A 140 -3.59 -8.27 11.01
N LEU A 141 -3.85 -8.81 9.83
CA LEU A 141 -3.38 -8.30 8.55
C LEU A 141 -4.42 -7.36 7.95
N TYR A 142 -4.04 -6.10 7.77
CA TYR A 142 -4.88 -5.06 7.17
C TYR A 142 -4.25 -4.47 5.92
N GLY A 143 -5.05 -4.28 4.90
CA GLY A 143 -4.65 -3.57 3.69
C GLY A 143 -5.83 -2.90 3.00
N VAL A 144 -5.56 -1.92 2.14
CA VAL A 144 -6.60 -1.09 1.54
C VAL A 144 -6.79 -1.45 0.07
N ILE A 145 -8.04 -1.67 -0.33
CA ILE A 145 -8.43 -1.88 -1.72
C ILE A 145 -9.45 -0.85 -2.19
N PHE A 146 -9.55 -0.73 -3.51
CA PHE A 146 -10.58 0.01 -4.21
C PHE A 146 -11.31 -0.94 -5.16
N ILE A 147 -12.64 -1.03 -5.02
CA ILE A 147 -13.48 -1.90 -5.85
C ILE A 147 -13.99 -1.11 -7.04
N CYS A 148 -13.52 -1.43 -8.24
CA CYS A 148 -13.88 -0.65 -9.42
C CYS A 148 -13.84 -1.47 -10.72
N LEU A 149 -14.98 -1.48 -11.42
CA LEU A 149 -15.21 -2.26 -12.65
C LEU A 149 -14.62 -1.59 -13.91
N SER A 150 -14.39 -0.27 -13.88
CA SER A 150 -14.09 0.55 -15.06
C SER A 150 -13.06 1.65 -14.75
N CYS A 151 -11.97 1.28 -14.08
CA CYS A 151 -10.97 2.21 -13.56
C CYS A 151 -10.20 2.92 -14.67
N LEU A 152 -10.76 4.03 -15.13
CA LEU A 152 -10.11 4.97 -16.03
C LEU A 152 -10.11 6.33 -15.32
N ARG A 153 -8.92 6.73 -14.83
CA ARG A 153 -8.54 8.08 -14.33
C ARG A 153 -8.65 8.35 -12.82
N ILE A 154 -8.11 7.47 -11.97
CA ILE A 154 -7.83 7.84 -10.56
C ILE A 154 -6.37 8.30 -10.46
N PRO A 155 -6.09 9.56 -10.06
CA PRO A 155 -4.73 10.01 -9.85
C PRO A 155 -4.08 9.29 -8.65
N VAL A 156 -2.80 8.95 -8.77
CA VAL A 156 -2.02 8.26 -7.73
C VAL A 156 -0.75 9.05 -7.42
N HIS A 157 -0.36 9.10 -6.14
CA HIS A 157 0.95 9.63 -5.77
C HIS A 157 2.03 8.62 -6.15
N SER A 158 3.05 9.08 -6.88
CA SER A 158 4.16 8.23 -7.33
C SER A 158 5.51 8.93 -7.21
N LEU A 159 6.55 8.15 -6.91
CA LEU A 159 7.95 8.52 -7.06
C LEU A 159 8.37 8.27 -8.52
N VAL A 160 9.10 9.22 -9.09
CA VAL A 160 9.65 9.11 -10.44
C VAL A 160 11.16 8.86 -10.35
N LEU A 161 11.61 7.69 -10.78
CA LEU A 161 13.03 7.36 -10.94
C LEU A 161 13.41 7.48 -12.41
N ILE A 162 14.48 8.22 -12.70
CA ILE A 162 14.97 8.44 -14.06
C ILE A 162 16.40 7.90 -14.13
N TYR A 163 16.64 6.95 -15.04
CA TYR A 163 17.95 6.36 -15.28
C TYR A 163 18.39 6.60 -16.74
N GLN A 164 19.61 7.08 -16.94
CA GLN A 164 20.19 7.26 -18.26
C GLN A 164 21.16 6.12 -18.55
N ALA A 165 20.87 5.31 -19.57
CA ALA A 165 21.80 4.34 -20.10
C ALA A 165 22.65 5.00 -21.20
N LEU A 166 23.93 5.20 -20.92
CA LEU A 166 24.91 5.70 -21.89
C LEU A 166 25.41 4.53 -22.75
N ARG A 167 25.12 4.56 -24.04
CA ARG A 167 25.75 3.66 -25.03
C ARG A 167 26.48 4.51 -26.08
N LEU A 168 27.52 3.93 -26.69
CA LEU A 168 28.45 4.61 -27.59
C LEU A 168 27.81 5.34 -28.79
N ALA A 169 26.55 5.03 -29.16
CA ALA A 169 25.87 5.68 -30.29
C ALA A 169 24.44 6.18 -29.99
N ASP A 170 23.84 5.83 -28.85
CA ASP A 170 22.46 6.22 -28.50
C ASP A 170 22.31 6.49 -27.00
N THR A 171 21.58 7.56 -26.67
CA THR A 171 21.14 7.82 -25.30
C THR A 171 19.75 7.23 -25.09
N THR A 172 19.60 6.31 -24.13
CA THR A 172 18.26 5.82 -23.71
C THR A 172 17.95 6.31 -22.31
N LEU A 173 16.83 7.00 -22.15
CA LEU A 173 16.29 7.37 -20.85
C LEU A 173 15.25 6.33 -20.44
N HIS A 174 15.41 5.79 -19.24
CA HIS A 174 14.45 4.94 -18.57
C HIS A 174 13.74 5.76 -17.51
N LEU A 175 12.43 5.92 -17.64
CA LEU A 175 11.58 6.54 -16.63
C LEU A 175 10.80 5.45 -15.91
N TYR A 176 10.69 5.57 -14.58
CA TYR A 176 10.04 4.62 -13.70
C TYR A 176 9.08 5.35 -12.79
N LEU A 177 7.79 4.99 -12.85
CA LEU A 177 6.77 5.46 -11.92
C LEU A 177 6.54 4.37 -10.86
N ILE A 178 6.71 4.74 -9.60
CA ILE A 178 6.57 3.84 -8.44
C ILE A 178 5.48 4.44 -7.55
N PRO A 179 4.43 3.70 -7.14
CA PRO A 179 3.50 4.19 -6.12
C PRO A 179 4.26 4.70 -4.89
N ASN A 180 3.77 5.77 -4.26
CA ASN A 180 4.45 6.38 -3.13
C ASN A 180 4.23 5.58 -1.82
N ASP A 181 4.64 4.31 -1.80
CA ASP A 181 4.97 3.54 -0.60
C ASP A 181 6.48 3.35 -0.53
N TRP A 182 7.04 3.64 0.64
CA TRP A 182 8.46 3.45 0.93
C TRP A 182 8.97 2.00 0.70
N ILE A 183 8.06 1.02 0.63
CA ILE A 183 8.32 -0.40 0.32
C ILE A 183 8.61 -0.66 -1.17
N SER A 184 8.02 0.12 -2.08
CA SER A 184 8.10 -0.13 -3.52
C SER A 184 9.38 0.37 -4.16
N SER A 185 10.43 0.62 -3.37
CA SER A 185 11.73 1.10 -3.86
C SER A 185 12.38 0.20 -4.94
N LEU A 186 11.79 -0.94 -5.32
CA LEU A 186 11.97 -1.51 -6.65
C LEU A 186 10.63 -1.95 -7.26
N ARG A 187 10.03 -1.15 -8.15
CA ARG A 187 9.75 -1.57 -9.54
C ARG A 187 9.20 -0.50 -10.45
N ILE A 188 9.44 -0.79 -11.72
CA ILE A 188 9.81 0.08 -12.81
C ILE A 188 8.69 -0.01 -13.84
N LEU A 189 7.92 1.07 -14.05
CA LEU A 189 7.04 1.17 -15.22
C LEU A 189 7.91 1.53 -16.44
N LEU A 190 8.24 0.56 -17.29
CA LEU A 190 9.07 0.78 -18.48
C LEU A 190 8.29 1.58 -19.55
N TRP A 191 8.64 2.85 -19.70
CA TRP A 191 8.43 3.58 -20.95
C TRP A 191 9.79 3.78 -21.63
N LYS A 192 9.99 3.15 -22.78
CA LYS A 192 11.16 3.40 -23.64
C LYS A 192 10.81 4.57 -24.55
N VAL A 193 11.23 5.77 -24.20
CA VAL A 193 11.17 6.92 -25.11
C VAL A 193 12.36 6.81 -26.05
N HIS A 194 12.12 6.45 -27.31
CA HIS A 194 13.12 6.61 -28.36
C HIS A 194 13.18 8.08 -28.73
N SER A 195 14.32 8.72 -28.51
CA SER A 195 14.64 9.95 -29.22
C SER A 195 15.25 9.53 -30.56
N PRO A 196 14.68 9.95 -31.71
CA PRO A 196 15.36 9.73 -32.99
C PRO A 196 16.64 10.58 -32.98
N SER A 197 17.78 9.95 -33.25
CA SER A 197 19.02 10.64 -33.55
C SER A 197 18.84 11.48 -34.83
N HIS A 198 19.21 12.75 -34.74
CA HIS A 198 19.44 13.62 -35.91
C HIS A 198 20.72 13.22 -36.63
#